data_AF-A0A941UQI3-F1
#
_entry.id   AF-A0A941UQI3-F1
#
_cell.length_a   1.000
_cell.length_b   1.000
_cell.length_c   1.000
_cell.angle_alpha   90.00
_cell.angle_beta   90.00
_cell.angle_gamma   90.00
#
_symmetry.space_group_name_H-M   'P 1'
#
loop_
_entity.id
_entity.type
_entity.pdbx_description
1 polymer ?
#
loop_
_entity_poly.entity_id
_entity_poly.type
_entity_poly.pdbx_seq_one_letter_code
_entity_poly.pdbx_strand_id
1 'polypeptide(L)'
;EGYWQARAKAALGDDLADLQREFAAQAVRLHGGGDPKAAVAAWEQANAHALARARRLIDELAQVRTMDLATGSVALRELRNLA
;
A
#
# COMPACT_ATOMS: atom_id res chain seq x y z
N GLU A 1 2.69 24.34 9.90
CA GLU A 1 3.29 23.03 10.25
C GLU A 1 4.71 23.26 10.76
N GLY A 2 5.22 22.42 11.66
CA GLY A 2 6.62 22.48 12.11
C GLY A 2 7.55 21.63 11.24
N TYR A 3 8.86 21.89 11.33
CA TYR A 3 9.91 21.18 10.56
C TYR A 3 9.80 19.66 10.66
N TRP A 4 9.57 19.13 11.87
CA TRP A 4 9.47 17.69 12.10
C TRP A 4 8.18 17.09 11.55
N GLN A 5 7.06 17.82 11.59
CA GLN A 5 5.79 17.36 11.01
C GLN A 5 5.91 17.23 9.48
N ALA A 6 6.56 18.18 8.82
CA ALA A 6 6.82 18.10 7.39
C ALA A 6 7.69 16.88 7.02
N ARG A 7 8.74 16.60 7.80
CA ARG A 7 9.58 15.41 7.61
C ARG A 7 8.83 14.10 7.85
N ALA A 8 7.98 14.04 8.87
CA ALA A 8 7.16 12.85 9.13
C ALA A 8 6.19 12.56 7.97
N LYS A 9 5.59 13.61 7.40
CA LYS A 9 4.72 13.48 6.22
C LYS A 9 5.49 12.96 4.99
N ALA A 10 6.71 13.45 4.78
CA ALA A 10 7.57 12.96 3.71
C ALA A 10 7.92 11.48 3.91
N ALA A 11 8.32 11.09 5.12
CA ALA A 11 8.63 9.69 5.45
C ALA A 11 7.44 8.75 5.22
N LEU A 12 6.22 9.15 5.58
CA LEU A 12 5.01 8.37 5.29
C LEU A 12 4.80 8.17 3.77
N GLY A 13 5.13 9.19 2.96
CA GLY A 13 5.09 9.09 1.51
C GLY A 13 6.14 8.12 0.96
N ASP A 14 7.35 8.17 1.49
CA ASP A 14 8.45 7.28 1.11
C ASP A 14 8.11 5.81 1.46
N ASP A 15 7.61 5.57 2.67
CA ASP A 15 7.20 4.23 3.11
C ASP A 15 6.06 3.66 2.24
N LEU A 16 5.10 4.49 1.83
CA LEU A 16 4.04 4.06 0.91
C LEU A 16 4.60 3.69 -0.46
N ALA A 17 5.55 4.47 -0.98
CA ALA A 17 6.21 4.19 -2.25
C ALA A 17 7.04 2.90 -2.20
N ASP A 18 7.68 2.61 -1.07
CA ASP A 18 8.37 1.35 -0.83
C ASP A 18 7.40 0.15 -0.85
N LEU A 19 6.25 0.28 -0.20
CA LEU A 19 5.23 -0.78 -0.20
C LEU A 19 4.69 -1.06 -1.61
N GLN A 20 4.47 -0.01 -2.41
CA GLN A 20 4.05 -0.16 -3.82
C GLN A 20 5.11 -0.90 -4.65
N ARG A 21 6.40 -0.59 -4.46
CA ARG A 21 7.51 -1.29 -5.12
C ARG A 21 7.56 -2.75 -4.70
N GLU A 22 7.30 -3.06 -3.44
CA GLU A 22 7.26 -4.41 -2.92
C GLU A 22 6.17 -5.25 -3.60
N PHE A 23 4.94 -4.75 -3.67
CA PHE A 23 3.84 -5.43 -4.37
C PHE A 23 4.14 -5.64 -5.84
N ALA A 24 4.66 -4.63 -6.53
CA ALA A 24 5.06 -4.76 -7.93
C ALA A 24 6.13 -5.84 -8.12
N ALA A 25 7.13 -5.88 -7.22
CA ALA A 25 8.17 -6.89 -7.28
C ALA A 25 7.64 -8.31 -6.98
N GLN A 26 6.68 -8.45 -6.07
CA GLN A 26 5.99 -9.73 -5.83
C GLN A 26 5.25 -10.20 -7.09
N ALA A 27 4.52 -9.32 -7.76
CA ALA A 27 3.81 -9.64 -8.99
C ALA A 27 4.76 -10.10 -10.11
N VAL A 28 5.88 -9.40 -10.30
CA VAL A 28 6.92 -9.78 -11.27
C VAL A 28 7.54 -11.14 -10.94
N ARG A 29 7.83 -11.41 -9.65
CA ARG A 29 8.43 -12.69 -9.22
C ARG A 29 7.50 -13.88 -9.42
N LEU A 30 6.19 -13.72 -9.21
CA LEU A 30 5.22 -14.81 -9.30
C LEU A 30 5.09 -15.39 -10.71
N HIS A 31 5.21 -14.56 -11.75
CA HIS A 31 4.94 -14.98 -13.13
C HIS A 31 6.18 -15.47 -13.89
N GLY A 32 7.40 -15.18 -13.41
CA GLY A 32 8.65 -15.67 -14.01
C GLY A 32 8.97 -15.11 -15.40
N GLY A 33 8.24 -14.10 -15.88
CA GLY A 33 8.35 -13.49 -17.22
C GLY A 33 7.08 -13.65 -18.06
N GLY A 34 7.01 -13.01 -19.23
CA GLY A 34 5.84 -13.10 -20.13
C GLY A 34 4.97 -11.84 -20.14
N ASP A 35 3.65 -12.01 -20.33
CA ASP A 35 2.70 -10.90 -20.40
C ASP A 35 2.54 -10.22 -19.03
N PRO A 36 2.89 -8.92 -18.90
CA PRO A 36 2.73 -8.18 -17.64
C PRO A 36 1.30 -8.18 -17.11
N LYS A 37 0.28 -8.20 -17.98
CA LYS A 37 -1.12 -8.24 -17.54
C LYS A 37 -1.48 -9.57 -16.89
N ALA A 38 -1.00 -10.67 -17.48
CA ALA A 38 -1.17 -12.00 -16.91
C ALA A 38 -0.44 -12.15 -15.56
N ALA A 39 0.75 -11.54 -15.43
CA ALA A 39 1.48 -11.50 -14.17
C ALA A 39 0.71 -10.79 -13.05
N VAL A 40 0.15 -9.62 -13.34
CA VAL A 40 -0.68 -8.87 -12.39
C VAL A 40 -1.94 -9.65 -12.04
N ALA A 41 -2.65 -10.21 -13.02
CA ALA A 41 -3.88 -10.98 -12.76
C ALA A 41 -3.62 -12.22 -11.87
N ALA A 42 -2.52 -12.95 -12.12
CA ALA A 42 -2.12 -14.07 -11.28
C ALA A 42 -1.78 -13.64 -9.84
N TRP A 43 -1.09 -12.51 -9.69
CA TRP A 43 -0.79 -11.93 -8.38
C TRP A 43 -2.04 -11.45 -7.65
N GLU A 44 -2.97 -10.78 -8.35
CA GLU A 44 -4.24 -10.34 -7.77
C GLU A 44 -5.09 -11.53 -7.29
N GLN A 45 -5.13 -12.62 -8.07
CA GLN A 45 -5.82 -13.84 -7.66
C GLN A 45 -5.18 -14.46 -6.41
N ALA A 46 -3.84 -14.56 -6.37
CA ALA A 46 -3.12 -15.08 -5.21
C ALA A 46 -3.30 -14.22 -3.95
N ASN A 47 -3.53 -12.91 -4.12
CA ASN A 47 -3.64 -11.93 -3.03
C ASN A 47 -5.06 -11.40 -2.82
N ALA A 48 -6.08 -12.06 -3.37
CA ALA A 48 -7.45 -11.54 -3.42
C ALA A 48 -8.00 -11.13 -2.03
N HIS A 49 -7.72 -11.94 -0.99
CA HIS A 49 -8.12 -11.63 0.39
C HIS A 49 -7.39 -10.42 0.97
N ALA A 50 -6.09 -10.30 0.73
CA ALA A 50 -5.29 -9.16 1.16
C ALA A 50 -5.72 -7.88 0.46
N LEU A 51 -5.95 -7.93 -0.86
CA LEU A 51 -6.44 -6.82 -1.66
C LEU A 51 -7.85 -6.36 -1.23
N ALA A 52 -8.74 -7.30 -0.92
CA ALA A 52 -10.06 -6.96 -0.39
C ALA A 52 -9.98 -6.23 0.95
N ARG A 53 -9.04 -6.62 1.84
CA ARG A 53 -8.76 -5.88 3.09
C ARG A 53 -8.16 -4.50 2.82
N ALA A 54 -7.18 -4.41 1.91
CA ALA A 54 -6.56 -3.14 1.53
C ALA A 54 -7.58 -2.15 0.97
N ARG A 55 -8.49 -2.61 0.10
CA ARG A 55 -9.55 -1.79 -0.47
C ARG A 55 -10.47 -1.24 0.62
N ARG A 56 -10.92 -2.09 1.56
CA ARG A 56 -11.76 -1.63 2.70
C ARG A 56 -11.05 -0.58 3.54
N LEU A 57 -9.78 -0.78 3.86
CA LEU A 57 -9.00 0.21 4.60
C LEU A 57 -8.90 1.55 3.84
N ILE A 58 -8.67 1.51 2.52
CA ILE A 58 -8.63 2.73 1.70
C ILE A 58 -10.00 3.42 1.68
N ASP A 59 -11.08 2.66 1.59
CA ASP A 59 -12.44 3.20 1.61
C ASP A 59 -12.76 3.84 2.97
N GLU A 60 -12.36 3.21 4.08
CA GLU A 60 -12.45 3.77 5.43
C GLU A 60 -11.67 5.09 5.55
N LEU A 61 -10.44 5.12 5.04
CA LEU A 61 -9.60 6.32 5.04
C LEU A 61 -10.20 7.46 4.22
N ALA A 62 -10.89 7.14 3.12
CA ALA A 62 -11.58 8.13 2.31
C ALA A 62 -12.77 8.79 3.04
N GLN A 63 -13.31 8.16 4.07
CA GLN A 63 -14.37 8.73 4.92
C GLN A 63 -13.83 9.60 6.07
N VAL A 64 -12.52 9.57 6.33
CA VAL A 64 -11.92 10.34 7.43
C VAL A 64 -11.90 11.83 7.07
N ARG A 65 -12.49 12.67 7.92
CA ARG A 65 -12.56 14.13 7.72
C ARG A 65 -11.20 14.83 7.72
N THR A 66 -10.24 14.28 8.45
CA THR A 66 -8.89 14.83 8.57
C THR A 66 -7.86 13.72 8.63
N MET A 67 -6.96 13.66 7.64
CA MET A 67 -5.82 12.75 7.64
C MET A 67 -4.68 13.38 8.45
N ASP A 68 -4.62 13.07 9.74
CA ASP A 68 -3.45 13.41 10.56
C ASP A 68 -2.33 12.37 10.42
N LEU A 69 -1.15 12.70 10.94
CA LEU A 69 0.04 11.83 10.84
C LEU A 69 -0.17 10.49 11.56
N ALA A 70 -0.94 10.46 12.65
CA ALA A 70 -1.18 9.23 13.41
C ALA A 70 -2.07 8.26 12.62
N THR A 71 -3.16 8.77 12.04
CA THR A 71 -4.07 8.02 11.17
C THR A 71 -3.33 7.49 9.95
N GLY A 72 -2.52 8.33 9.30
CA GLY A 72 -1.67 7.90 8.18
C GLY A 72 -0.66 6.82 8.56
N SER A 73 -0.06 6.90 9.75
CA SER A 73 0.89 5.90 10.24
C SER A 73 0.22 4.55 10.52
N VAL A 74 -0.97 4.57 11.13
CA VAL A 74 -1.74 3.35 11.40
C VAL A 74 -2.18 2.70 10.09
N ALA A 75 -2.73 3.48 9.17
CA ALA A 75 -3.12 3.02 7.84
C ALA A 75 -1.96 2.32 7.11
N LEU A 76 -0.79 2.95 7.07
CA LEU A 76 0.38 2.40 6.41
C LEU A 76 0.86 1.11 7.08
N ARG A 77 0.80 1.02 8.41
CA ARG A 77 1.14 -0.20 9.14
C ARG A 77 0.15 -1.33 8.83
N GLU A 78 -1.13 -1.03 8.79
CA GLU A 78 -2.16 -2.01 8.41
C GLU A 78 -1.94 -2.52 6.99
N LEU A 79 -1.64 -1.63 6.03
CA LEU A 79 -1.28 -2.02 4.65
C LEU A 79 -0.03 -2.90 4.60
N ARG A 80 1.00 -2.59 5.40
CA ARG A 80 2.23 -3.40 5.47
C ARG A 80 1.97 -4.80 6.02
N ASN A 81 1.03 -4.96 6.95
CA ASN A 81 0.63 -6.27 7.47
C ASN A 81 -0.16 -7.12 6.44
N LEU A 82 -0.46 -6.57 5.26
CA LEU A 82 -1.11 -7.29 4.15
C LEU A 82 -0.11 -7.89 3.16
N ALA A 83 1.16 -7.45 3.21
CA ALA A 83 2.22 -7.80 2.27
C ALA A 83 2.94 -9.12 2.59
#